data_AF-A0A7Y2EYK5-F1
#
_entry.id   AF-A0A7Y2EYK5-F1
#
_cell.length_a   1.000
_cell.length_b   1.000
_cell.length_c   1.000
_cell.angle_alpha   90.00
_cell.angle_beta   90.00
_cell.angle_gamma   90.00
#
_symmetry.space_group_name_H-M   'P 1'
#
loop_
_entity.id
_entity.type
_entity.pdbx_description
1 polymer ?
#
loop_
_entity_poly.entity_id
_entity_poly.type
_entity_poly.pdbx_seq_one_letter_code
_entity_poly.pdbx_strand_id
1 'polypeptide(L)'
;VLVRENEEFRARIQEVSRLELENEQLRALLDLESQLELETIPIVADVTGATEDGGLLIAKGTADGVVIGMPVLNESQLLIGRVVQATEQQAVAELLIDATDAVVVDTPEGVTGVVTGTGRVGELRLSVEFGALYVPEGTVFTTAGFGLPRGLQVGFAEEELVPLGDTIIDARITPFADFSRLPRFVLIVPILERPGDDLGPEEPVEGEEETPVEEDADG
;
A
#
# COMPACT_ATOMS: atom_id res chain seq x y z
N VAL A 1 10.80 -35.78 39.53
CA VAL A 1 10.41 -36.36 38.22
C VAL A 1 9.38 -35.46 37.56
N LEU A 2 8.21 -35.22 38.18
CA LEU A 2 7.15 -34.34 37.67
C LEU A 2 7.58 -32.91 37.27
N VAL A 3 8.48 -32.27 38.02
CA VAL A 3 8.98 -30.91 37.67
C VAL A 3 9.79 -30.92 36.37
N ARG A 4 10.57 -31.98 36.14
CA ARG A 4 11.44 -32.12 34.96
C ARG A 4 10.64 -32.42 33.70
N GLU A 5 9.61 -33.26 33.82
CA GLU A 5 8.62 -33.48 32.74
C GLU A 5 7.84 -32.20 32.43
N ASN A 6 7.46 -31.41 33.44
CA ASN A 6 6.76 -30.14 33.21
C ASN A 6 7.64 -29.11 32.47
N GLU A 7 8.94 -29.06 32.79
CA GLU A 7 9.92 -28.24 32.07
C GLU A 7 10.13 -28.71 30.62
N GLU A 8 10.23 -30.02 30.38
CA GLU A 8 10.30 -30.58 29.02
C GLU A 8 9.04 -30.27 28.20
N PHE A 9 7.85 -30.43 28.78
CA PHE A 9 6.60 -30.10 28.09
C PHE A 9 6.50 -28.61 27.78
N ARG A 10 6.93 -27.72 28.69
CA ARG A 10 6.96 -26.28 28.44
C ARG A 10 7.93 -25.90 27.32
N ALA A 11 9.14 -26.48 27.32
CA ALA A 11 10.10 -26.28 26.25
C ALA A 11 9.54 -26.76 24.90
N ARG A 12 8.85 -27.91 24.89
CA ARG A 12 8.24 -28.45 23.68
C ARG A 12 7.09 -27.60 23.15
N ILE A 13 6.26 -27.04 24.04
CA ILE A 13 5.20 -26.09 23.65
C ILE A 13 5.82 -24.85 23.02
N GLN A 14 6.86 -24.27 23.62
CA GLN A 14 7.55 -23.10 23.06
C GLN A 14 8.15 -23.39 21.68
N GLU A 15 8.75 -24.56 21.51
CA GLU A 15 9.33 -24.96 20.23
C GLU A 15 8.26 -25.17 19.14
N VAL A 16 7.15 -25.82 19.48
CA VAL A 16 6.03 -26.00 18.56
C VAL A 16 5.46 -24.64 18.15
N SER A 17 5.20 -23.74 19.09
CA SER A 17 4.71 -22.40 18.79
C SER A 17 5.68 -21.56 17.94
N ARG A 18 6.99 -21.76 18.11
CA ARG A 18 8.02 -21.13 17.26
C ARG A 18 7.94 -21.65 15.82
N LEU A 19 7.82 -22.97 15.65
CA LEU A 19 7.74 -23.61 14.34
C LEU A 19 6.43 -23.29 13.61
N GLU A 20 5.32 -23.19 14.33
CA GLU A 20 4.03 -22.78 13.78
C GLU A 20 4.11 -21.35 13.21
N LEU A 21 4.71 -20.42 13.95
CA LEU A 21 4.94 -19.06 13.47
C LEU A 21 5.81 -19.02 12.20
N GLU A 22 6.92 -19.76 12.23
CA GLU A 22 7.84 -19.82 11.10
C GLU A 22 7.12 -20.36 9.85
N ASN A 23 6.21 -21.31 10.02
CA ASN A 23 5.38 -21.82 8.93
C ASN A 23 4.37 -20.79 8.40
N GLU A 24 3.72 -20.03 9.28
CA GLU A 24 2.80 -18.95 8.89
C GLU A 24 3.54 -17.86 8.09
N GLN A 25 4.72 -17.45 8.54
CA GLN A 25 5.56 -16.48 7.82
C GLN A 25 5.95 -16.98 6.42
N LEU A 26 6.38 -18.24 6.31
CA LEU A 26 6.76 -18.83 5.02
C LEU A 26 5.57 -18.95 4.06
N ARG A 27 4.36 -19.23 4.57
CA ARG A 27 3.15 -19.26 3.73
C ARG A 27 2.77 -17.88 3.24
N ALA A 28 2.83 -16.87 4.10
CA ALA A 28 2.55 -15.49 3.73
C ALA A 28 3.47 -15.02 2.59
N LEU A 29 4.73 -15.46 2.57
CA LEU A 29 5.66 -15.19 1.47
C LEU A 29 5.25 -15.82 0.14
N LEU A 30 4.89 -17.11 0.15
CA LEU A 30 4.54 -17.85 -1.06
C LEU A 30 3.22 -17.36 -1.68
N ASP A 31 2.25 -17.01 -0.86
CA ASP A 31 0.95 -16.53 -1.36
C ASP A 31 1.09 -15.14 -2.02
N LEU A 32 1.99 -14.28 -1.54
CA LEU A 32 2.21 -12.94 -2.09
C LEU A 32 2.78 -12.98 -3.52
N GLU A 33 3.73 -13.89 -3.79
CA GLU A 33 4.32 -14.12 -5.11
C GLU A 33 3.27 -14.57 -6.15
N SER A 34 2.18 -15.18 -5.70
CA SER A 34 1.13 -15.71 -6.57
C SER A 34 -0.03 -14.75 -6.85
N GLN A 35 -0.31 -13.80 -5.95
CA GLN A 35 -1.51 -12.95 -5.99
C GLN A 35 -1.27 -11.56 -6.55
N LEU A 36 -0.09 -11.02 -6.31
CA LEU A 36 0.32 -9.73 -6.85
C LEU A 36 1.34 -10.05 -7.93
N GLU A 37 1.27 -9.44 -9.11
CA GLU A 37 2.30 -9.53 -10.15
C GLU A 37 3.61 -8.83 -9.70
N LEU A 38 4.00 -9.02 -8.43
CA LEU A 38 5.22 -8.52 -7.85
C LEU A 38 6.36 -9.33 -8.41
N GLU A 39 7.21 -8.66 -9.18
CA GLU A 39 8.44 -9.22 -9.71
C GLU A 39 9.51 -9.44 -8.60
N THR A 40 9.17 -9.22 -7.33
CA THR A 40 10.11 -9.22 -6.19
C THR A 40 9.62 -9.99 -4.98
N ILE A 41 10.58 -10.65 -4.32
CA ILE A 41 10.39 -11.29 -3.02
C ILE A 41 10.35 -10.21 -1.93
N PRO A 42 9.32 -10.16 -1.07
CA PRO A 42 9.23 -9.19 0.02
C PRO A 42 10.22 -9.51 1.15
N ILE A 43 10.62 -8.47 1.88
CA ILE A 43 11.42 -8.61 3.11
C ILE A 43 10.46 -8.86 4.28
N VAL A 44 10.61 -9.99 4.96
CA VAL A 44 9.88 -10.27 6.21
C VAL A 44 10.62 -9.64 7.38
N ALA A 45 9.89 -8.91 8.21
CA ALA A 45 10.45 -8.25 9.37
C ALA A 45 9.52 -8.33 10.58
N ASP A 46 10.10 -8.58 11.75
CA ASP A 46 9.35 -8.52 13.01
C ASP A 46 9.01 -7.07 13.36
N VAL A 47 7.82 -6.87 13.93
CA VAL A 47 7.41 -5.60 14.52
C VAL A 47 7.83 -5.59 15.98
N THR A 48 8.65 -4.60 16.34
CA THR A 48 9.26 -4.48 17.68
C THR A 48 8.53 -3.51 18.59
N GLY A 49 7.63 -2.69 18.04
CA GLY A 49 6.83 -1.74 18.80
C GLY A 49 6.19 -0.69 17.90
N ALA A 50 5.76 0.40 18.52
CA ALA A 50 5.25 1.59 17.85
C ALA A 50 6.02 2.84 18.30
N THR A 51 6.08 3.85 17.44
CA THR A 51 6.65 5.17 17.77
C THR A 51 5.63 6.00 18.56
N GLU A 52 6.09 7.11 19.15
CA GLU A 52 5.21 8.03 19.89
C GLU A 52 4.13 8.66 18.97
N ASP A 53 4.48 8.88 17.70
CA ASP A 53 3.59 9.45 16.68
C ASP A 53 2.69 8.38 16.01
N GLY A 54 2.73 7.12 16.45
CA GLY A 54 1.82 6.07 15.96
C GLY A 54 2.32 5.23 14.78
N GLY A 55 3.58 5.41 14.35
CA GLY A 55 4.22 4.54 13.35
C GLY A 55 4.66 3.19 13.91
N LEU A 56 5.01 2.24 13.04
CA LEU A 56 5.51 0.91 13.42
C LEU A 56 7.05 0.87 13.42
N LEU A 57 7.63 0.30 14.48
CA LEU A 57 9.06 0.01 14.55
C LEU A 57 9.36 -1.40 14.05
N ILE A 58 10.18 -1.50 13.01
CA ILE A 58 10.44 -2.74 12.27
C ILE A 58 11.91 -3.15 12.42
N ALA A 59 12.16 -4.43 12.72
CA ALA A 59 13.50 -5.00 12.95
C ALA A 59 14.27 -5.34 11.66
N LYS A 60 14.17 -4.48 10.63
CA LYS A 60 14.90 -4.57 9.37
C LYS A 60 15.21 -3.16 8.88
N GLY A 61 16.38 -2.99 8.28
CA GLY A 61 16.85 -1.68 7.84
C GLY A 61 17.48 -1.70 6.46
N THR A 62 18.25 -0.66 6.15
CA THR A 62 18.97 -0.50 4.88
C THR A 62 19.98 -1.63 4.63
N ALA A 63 20.54 -2.26 5.68
CA ALA A 63 21.41 -3.44 5.53
C ALA A 63 20.65 -4.66 4.98
N ASP A 64 19.33 -4.69 5.13
CA ASP A 64 18.44 -5.73 4.61
C ASP A 64 17.77 -5.33 3.28
N GLY A 65 18.12 -4.16 2.73
CA GLY A 65 17.55 -3.64 1.49
C GLY A 65 16.27 -2.82 1.67
N VAL A 66 15.88 -2.47 2.91
CA VAL A 66 14.73 -1.60 3.16
C VAL A 66 15.06 -0.16 2.73
N VAL A 67 14.18 0.44 1.91
CA VAL A 67 14.31 1.82 1.43
C VAL A 67 13.03 2.59 1.78
N ILE A 68 13.18 3.90 1.97
CA ILE A 68 12.05 4.82 2.17
C ILE A 68 11.11 4.75 0.96
N GLY A 69 9.80 4.78 1.22
CA GLY A 69 8.74 4.67 0.22
C GLY A 69 8.23 3.25 -0.01
N MET A 70 8.97 2.22 0.42
CA MET A 70 8.51 0.83 0.25
C MET A 70 7.17 0.59 0.97
N PRO A 71 6.18 -0.04 0.33
CA PRO A 71 4.94 -0.47 0.98
C PRO A 71 5.21 -1.47 2.10
N VAL A 72 4.38 -1.39 3.13
CA VAL A 72 4.37 -2.33 4.25
C VAL A 72 2.99 -2.99 4.31
N LEU A 73 2.99 -4.32 4.26
CA LEU A 73 1.79 -5.15 4.35
C LEU A 73 1.78 -5.92 5.68
N ASN A 74 0.58 -6.22 6.19
CA ASN A 74 0.42 -7.11 7.35
C ASN A 74 0.55 -8.60 6.96
N GLU A 75 0.34 -9.50 7.93
CA GLU A 75 0.41 -10.95 7.73
C GLU A 75 -0.64 -11.48 6.74
N SER A 76 -1.76 -10.76 6.62
CA SER A 76 -2.83 -11.03 5.66
C SER A 76 -2.59 -10.38 4.29
N GLN A 77 -1.40 -9.82 4.06
CA GLN A 77 -0.99 -9.17 2.81
C GLN A 77 -1.80 -7.91 2.44
N LEU A 78 -2.42 -7.27 3.43
CA LEU A 78 -3.15 -6.02 3.25
C LEU A 78 -2.22 -4.84 3.51
N LEU A 79 -2.38 -3.78 2.72
CA LEU A 79 -1.60 -2.55 2.88
C LEU A 79 -1.90 -1.92 4.23
N ILE A 80 -0.86 -1.72 5.04
CA ILE A 80 -0.96 -1.02 6.32
C ILE A 80 -0.22 0.31 6.33
N GLY A 81 0.65 0.56 5.36
CA GLY A 81 1.40 1.81 5.31
C GLY A 81 2.63 1.73 4.42
N ARG A 82 3.60 2.62 4.69
CA ARG A 82 4.87 2.72 3.94
C ARG A 82 6.04 3.07 4.84
N VAL A 83 7.24 2.68 4.43
CA VAL A 83 8.48 3.04 5.14
C VAL A 83 8.75 4.53 4.98
N VAL A 84 8.87 5.26 6.09
CA VAL A 84 9.20 6.71 6.10
C VAL A 84 10.60 7.00 6.61
N GLN A 85 11.19 6.07 7.36
CA GLN A 85 12.55 6.16 7.84
C GLN A 85 13.22 4.79 7.82
N ALA A 86 14.49 4.74 7.44
CA ALA A 86 15.30 3.54 7.53
C ALA A 86 16.70 3.89 8.05
N THR A 87 17.16 3.13 9.04
CA THR A 87 18.53 3.11 9.55
C THR A 87 19.22 1.82 9.07
N GLU A 88 20.43 1.52 9.52
CA GLU A 88 21.12 0.29 9.13
C GLU A 88 20.34 -0.98 9.57
N GLN A 89 19.75 -0.97 10.77
CA GLN A 89 19.17 -2.18 11.39
C GLN A 89 17.67 -2.10 11.67
N GLN A 90 17.08 -0.92 11.54
CA GLN A 90 15.67 -0.69 11.85
C GLN A 90 15.02 0.27 10.85
N ALA A 91 13.71 0.15 10.68
CA ALA A 91 12.90 1.05 9.89
C ALA A 91 11.65 1.48 10.67
N VAL A 92 11.09 2.62 10.28
CA VAL A 92 9.81 3.12 10.76
C VAL A 92 8.85 3.14 9.59
N ALA A 93 7.68 2.53 9.78
CA ALA A 93 6.57 2.64 8.84
C ALA A 93 5.50 3.58 9.38
N GLU A 94 5.09 4.53 8.55
CA GLU A 94 3.90 5.35 8.76
C GLU A 94 2.67 4.54 8.32
N LEU A 95 1.58 4.64 9.07
CA LEU A 95 0.37 3.86 8.82
C LEU A 95 -0.58 4.60 7.87
N LEU A 96 -1.32 3.84 7.07
CA LEU A 96 -2.32 4.36 6.11
C LEU A 96 -3.41 5.22 6.76
N ILE A 97 -3.70 4.98 8.04
CA ILE A 97 -4.69 5.74 8.81
C ILE A 97 -4.17 7.11 9.30
N ASP A 98 -2.88 7.40 9.16
CA ASP A 98 -2.31 8.70 9.52
C ASP A 98 -2.70 9.78 8.50
N ALA A 99 -2.99 10.99 8.99
CA ALA A 99 -3.43 12.12 8.17
C ALA A 99 -2.35 12.65 7.23
N THR A 100 -1.08 12.31 7.49
CA THR A 100 0.07 12.60 6.62
C THR A 100 0.26 11.55 5.53
N ASP A 101 -0.39 10.38 5.65
CA ASP A 101 -0.38 9.38 4.60
C ASP A 101 -1.42 9.67 3.53
N ALA A 102 -1.00 9.53 2.29
CA ALA A 102 -1.79 9.75 1.09
C ALA A 102 -1.39 8.71 0.04
N VAL A 103 -2.37 8.04 -0.53
CA VAL A 103 -2.21 6.97 -1.51
C VAL A 103 -3.14 7.23 -2.69
N VAL A 104 -2.58 7.24 -3.91
CA VAL A 104 -3.38 7.30 -5.13
C VAL A 104 -3.98 5.92 -5.38
N VAL A 105 -5.29 5.86 -5.59
CA VAL A 105 -6.04 4.62 -5.76
C VAL A 105 -6.84 4.61 -7.05
N ASP A 106 -7.02 3.43 -7.60
CA ASP A 106 -7.89 3.12 -8.73
C ASP A 106 -8.99 2.14 -8.31
N THR A 107 -10.15 2.24 -8.96
CA THR A 107 -11.22 1.23 -8.90
C THR A 107 -11.28 0.40 -10.19
N PRO A 108 -11.90 -0.79 -10.18
CA PRO A 108 -12.14 -1.58 -11.39
C PRO A 108 -12.94 -0.83 -12.47
N GLU A 109 -13.77 0.13 -12.08
CA GLU A 109 -14.58 0.97 -12.95
C GLU A 109 -13.79 2.15 -13.58
N GLY A 110 -12.50 2.28 -13.25
CA GLY A 110 -11.62 3.31 -13.79
C GLY A 110 -11.71 4.66 -13.08
N VAL A 111 -12.21 4.69 -11.84
CA VAL A 111 -12.18 5.89 -11.00
C VAL A 111 -10.84 5.98 -10.30
N THR A 112 -10.11 7.08 -10.51
CA THR A 112 -8.86 7.38 -9.81
C THR A 112 -9.12 8.45 -8.73
N GLY A 113 -8.66 8.20 -7.51
CA GLY A 113 -8.80 9.13 -6.40
C GLY A 113 -7.58 9.13 -5.49
N VAL A 114 -7.62 9.96 -4.46
CA VAL A 114 -6.61 10.03 -3.41
C VAL A 114 -7.25 9.62 -2.10
N VAL A 115 -6.67 8.62 -1.45
CA VAL A 115 -7.05 8.19 -0.12
C VAL A 115 -6.08 8.76 0.89
N THR A 116 -6.58 9.40 1.94
CA THR A 116 -5.80 9.90 3.06
C THR A 116 -6.31 9.34 4.38
N GLY A 117 -5.41 9.18 5.34
CA GLY A 117 -5.79 8.81 6.70
C GLY A 117 -6.55 9.93 7.40
N THR A 118 -7.33 9.56 8.42
CA THR A 118 -8.09 10.52 9.24
C THR A 118 -7.59 10.63 10.68
N GLY A 119 -6.56 9.85 11.04
CA GLY A 119 -6.11 9.63 12.41
C GLY A 119 -7.04 8.75 13.24
N ARG A 120 -8.10 8.20 12.63
CA ARG A 120 -9.07 7.32 13.30
C ARG A 120 -8.95 5.90 12.76
N VAL A 121 -8.95 4.94 13.68
CA VAL A 121 -8.95 3.51 13.35
C VAL A 121 -10.21 3.17 12.54
N GLY A 122 -10.02 2.53 11.38
CA GLY A 122 -11.11 2.09 10.53
C GLY A 122 -11.74 3.16 9.64
N GLU A 123 -11.17 4.38 9.59
CA GLU A 123 -11.72 5.47 8.78
C GLU A 123 -10.64 6.09 7.89
N LEU A 124 -10.83 5.96 6.58
CA LEU A 124 -10.03 6.63 5.56
C LEU A 124 -10.91 7.65 4.81
N ARG A 125 -10.30 8.73 4.33
CA ARG A 125 -10.96 9.74 3.49
C ARG A 125 -10.56 9.52 2.05
N LEU A 126 -11.54 9.43 1.16
CA LEU A 126 -11.34 9.44 -0.28
C LEU A 126 -11.68 10.83 -0.81
N SER A 127 -10.79 11.41 -1.59
CA SER A 127 -11.02 12.61 -2.39
C SER A 127 -10.86 12.24 -3.86
N VAL A 128 -11.89 12.50 -4.66
CA VAL A 128 -11.88 12.20 -6.10
C VAL A 128 -12.00 13.50 -6.89
N GLU A 129 -11.14 13.68 -7.89
CA GLU A 129 -11.23 14.81 -8.80
C GLU A 129 -12.35 14.59 -9.83
N PHE A 130 -12.87 15.69 -10.38
CA PHE A 130 -14.07 15.74 -11.20
C PHE A 130 -14.21 14.63 -12.26
N GLY A 131 -15.45 14.17 -12.46
CA GLY A 131 -15.79 13.13 -13.45
C GLY A 131 -15.88 11.72 -12.88
N ALA A 132 -15.71 11.56 -11.56
CA ALA A 132 -15.93 10.31 -10.86
C ALA A 132 -17.31 9.73 -11.23
N LEU A 133 -17.30 8.62 -11.96
CA LEU A 133 -18.49 7.83 -12.19
C LEU A 133 -19.05 7.37 -10.84
N TYR A 134 -20.34 7.09 -10.82
CA TYR A 134 -21.01 6.34 -9.76
C TYR A 134 -20.09 5.24 -9.19
N VAL A 135 -19.80 5.29 -7.90
CA VAL A 135 -19.05 4.25 -7.20
C VAL A 135 -20.04 3.44 -6.36
N PRO A 136 -20.31 2.17 -6.71
CA PRO A 136 -21.19 1.32 -5.93
C PRO A 136 -20.72 1.13 -4.48
N GLU A 137 -21.68 0.86 -3.58
CA GLU A 137 -21.36 0.29 -2.27
C GLU A 137 -20.55 -1.00 -2.44
N GLY A 138 -19.51 -1.17 -1.62
CA GLY A 138 -18.63 -2.32 -1.63
C GLY A 138 -17.53 -2.27 -2.70
N THR A 139 -17.43 -1.21 -3.51
CA THR A 139 -16.33 -1.06 -4.47
C THR A 139 -14.99 -1.06 -3.76
N VAL A 140 -14.06 -1.85 -4.29
CA VAL A 140 -12.69 -2.01 -3.78
C VAL A 140 -11.77 -0.98 -4.41
N PHE A 141 -11.01 -0.28 -3.57
CA PHE A 141 -9.95 0.64 -3.98
C PHE A 141 -8.60 -0.06 -3.87
N THR A 142 -7.81 0.05 -4.94
CA THR A 142 -6.46 -0.52 -5.01
C THR A 142 -5.43 0.56 -5.35
N THR A 143 -4.17 0.40 -4.96
CA THR A 143 -3.10 1.35 -5.29
C THR A 143 -2.98 1.53 -6.81
N ALA A 144 -2.85 2.77 -7.28
CA ALA A 144 -2.83 3.11 -8.70
C ALA A 144 -1.47 2.89 -9.39
N GLY A 145 -0.38 2.72 -8.63
CA GLY A 145 0.97 2.60 -9.17
C GLY A 145 1.87 3.83 -8.93
N PHE A 146 1.36 4.88 -8.29
CA PHE A 146 2.13 6.08 -7.98
C PHE A 146 2.83 5.96 -6.62
N GLY A 147 4.15 5.76 -6.65
CA GLY A 147 4.99 5.61 -5.44
C GLY A 147 4.79 4.29 -4.68
N LEU A 148 3.81 3.47 -5.08
CA LEU A 148 3.50 2.15 -4.54
C LEU A 148 3.21 1.21 -5.71
N PRO A 149 3.53 -0.10 -5.63
CA PRO A 149 3.14 -1.08 -6.64
C PRO A 149 1.63 -1.02 -6.88
N ARG A 150 1.20 -1.10 -8.15
CA ARG A 150 -0.22 -1.10 -8.51
C ARG A 150 -0.92 -2.38 -8.02
N GLY A 151 -2.17 -2.25 -7.55
CA GLY A 151 -3.04 -3.39 -7.24
C GLY A 151 -3.09 -3.84 -5.78
N LEU A 152 -2.42 -3.15 -4.85
CA LEU A 152 -2.52 -3.42 -3.42
C LEU A 152 -3.88 -2.96 -2.89
N GLN A 153 -4.59 -3.81 -2.16
CA GLN A 153 -5.89 -3.46 -1.58
C GLN A 153 -5.74 -2.42 -0.47
N VAL A 154 -6.54 -1.36 -0.56
CA VAL A 154 -6.51 -0.24 0.40
C VAL A 154 -7.75 -0.27 1.29
N GLY A 155 -8.93 -0.23 0.68
CA GLY A 155 -10.20 -0.20 1.39
C GLY A 155 -11.39 -0.34 0.44
N PHE A 156 -12.60 -0.19 0.98
CA PHE A 156 -13.84 -0.27 0.21
C PHE A 156 -14.83 0.83 0.59
N ALA A 157 -15.74 1.14 -0.33
CA ALA A 157 -16.84 2.07 -0.10
C ALA A 157 -17.92 1.44 0.80
N GLU A 158 -18.23 2.05 1.95
CA GLU A 158 -19.33 1.58 2.82
C GLU A 158 -20.71 1.98 2.30
N GLU A 159 -20.77 3.02 1.49
CA GLU A 159 -21.99 3.55 0.90
C GLU A 159 -21.71 3.87 -0.57
N GLU A 160 -22.77 3.93 -1.39
CA GLU A 160 -22.67 4.35 -2.79
C GLU A 160 -22.29 5.83 -2.89
N LEU A 161 -21.27 6.16 -3.70
CA LEU A 161 -20.87 7.54 -3.97
C LEU A 161 -21.53 8.01 -5.27
N VAL A 162 -22.39 9.01 -5.13
CA VAL A 162 -23.09 9.64 -6.26
C VAL A 162 -22.54 11.06 -6.46
N PRO A 163 -22.24 11.47 -7.71
CA PRO A 163 -21.79 12.83 -7.99
C PRO A 163 -22.82 13.88 -7.54
N LEU A 164 -22.41 14.77 -6.63
CA LEU A 164 -23.21 15.91 -6.18
C LEU A 164 -22.70 17.20 -6.84
N GLY A 165 -22.87 17.30 -8.17
CA GLY A 165 -22.51 18.49 -8.95
C GLY A 165 -21.00 18.63 -9.22
N ASP A 166 -20.57 19.87 -9.39
CA ASP A 166 -19.24 20.25 -9.84
C ASP A 166 -18.28 20.46 -8.64
N THR A 167 -18.02 19.45 -7.80
CA THR A 167 -17.07 19.60 -6.68
C THR A 167 -16.34 18.29 -6.38
N ILE A 168 -15.15 18.39 -5.78
CA ILE A 168 -14.42 17.27 -5.18
C ILE A 168 -15.37 16.50 -4.25
N ILE A 169 -15.50 15.20 -4.48
CA ILE A 169 -16.28 14.33 -3.60
C ILE A 169 -15.35 13.86 -2.49
N ASP A 170 -15.61 14.34 -1.26
CA ASP A 170 -15.00 13.80 -0.06
C ASP A 170 -15.91 12.72 0.53
N ALA A 171 -15.43 11.48 0.51
CA ALA A 171 -16.15 10.32 1.01
C ALA A 171 -15.36 9.58 2.08
N ARG A 172 -16.07 8.79 2.89
CA ARG A 172 -15.46 7.88 3.87
C ARG A 172 -15.39 6.49 3.28
N ILE A 173 -14.23 5.86 3.43
CA ILE A 173 -14.00 4.48 3.01
C ILE A 173 -13.39 3.71 4.19
N THR A 174 -13.65 2.41 4.22
CA THR A 174 -13.19 1.54 5.30
C THR A 174 -11.97 0.77 4.85
N PRO A 175 -10.84 0.83 5.59
CA PRO A 175 -9.65 0.08 5.24
C PRO A 175 -9.90 -1.42 5.33
N PHE A 176 -9.23 -2.20 4.48
CA PHE A 176 -9.23 -3.66 4.63
C PHE A 176 -8.42 -4.11 5.84
N ALA A 177 -7.32 -3.43 6.14
CA ALA A 177 -6.47 -3.78 7.26
C ALA A 177 -7.10 -3.38 8.60
N ASP A 178 -6.98 -4.26 9.59
CA ASP A 178 -7.36 -3.96 10.97
C ASP A 178 -6.21 -3.27 11.71
N PHE A 179 -6.37 -1.97 11.97
CA PHE A 179 -5.40 -1.15 12.71
C PHE A 179 -5.61 -1.17 14.23
N SER A 180 -6.57 -1.96 14.73
CA SER A 180 -6.84 -2.07 16.18
C SER A 180 -5.75 -2.83 16.93
N ARG A 181 -4.87 -3.54 16.21
CA ARG A 181 -3.80 -4.37 16.77
C ARG A 181 -2.54 -4.18 15.95
N LEU A 182 -1.40 -4.24 16.63
CA LEU A 182 -0.11 -4.27 15.95
C LEU A 182 0.08 -5.64 15.30
N PRO A 183 0.50 -5.69 14.02
CA PRO A 183 0.92 -6.94 13.42
C PRO A 183 2.17 -7.45 14.13
N ARG A 184 2.34 -8.77 14.15
CA ARG A 184 3.51 -9.45 14.71
C ARG A 184 4.71 -9.33 13.79
N PHE A 185 4.47 -9.47 12.49
CA PHE A 185 5.46 -9.26 11.44
C PHE A 185 4.82 -8.55 10.26
N VAL A 186 5.66 -7.96 9.42
CA VAL A 186 5.24 -7.27 8.21
C VAL A 186 6.02 -7.75 7.00
N LEU A 187 5.44 -7.54 5.84
CA LEU A 187 6.06 -7.74 4.54
C LEU A 187 6.39 -6.37 3.96
N ILE A 188 7.67 -6.10 3.70
CA ILE A 188 8.12 -4.88 3.02
C ILE A 188 8.36 -5.25 1.57
N VAL A 189 7.60 -4.65 0.64
CA VAL A 189 7.71 -5.00 -0.78
C VAL A 189 8.69 -4.05 -1.47
N PRO A 190 9.78 -4.55 -2.06
CA PRO A 190 10.69 -3.73 -2.83
C PRO A 190 9.99 -3.11 -4.05
N ILE A 191 10.22 -1.83 -4.28
CA ILE A 191 9.79 -1.15 -5.50
C ILE A 191 10.98 -1.21 -6.46
N LEU A 192 10.89 -2.05 -7.49
CA LEU A 192 11.80 -1.92 -8.62
C LEU A 192 11.27 -0.76 -9.47
N GLU A 193 12.06 0.30 -9.60
CA GLU A 193 11.80 1.30 -10.64
C GLU A 193 11.73 0.55 -11.98
N ARG A 194 10.58 0.58 -12.64
CA ARG A 194 10.50 0.08 -14.01
C ARG A 194 11.32 1.03 -14.88
N PRO A 195 12.27 0.52 -15.70
CA PRO A 195 12.93 1.34 -16.70
C PRO A 195 11.85 1.88 -17.66
N GLY A 196 11.45 3.14 -17.48
CA GLY A 196 10.34 3.76 -18.22
C GLY A 196 9.54 4.82 -17.45
N ASP A 197 9.62 4.85 -16.11
CA ASP A 197 8.94 5.88 -15.28
C ASP A 197 9.72 7.22 -15.19
N ASP A 198 10.80 7.35 -15.98
CA ASP A 198 11.41 8.64 -16.34
C ASP A 198 10.43 9.42 -17.23
N LEU A 199 9.41 10.00 -16.60
CA LEU A 199 8.76 11.21 -17.12
C LEU A 199 9.74 12.37 -16.92
N GLY A 200 10.83 12.34 -17.69
CA GLY A 200 11.60 13.52 -17.99
C GLY A 200 10.65 14.58 -18.53
N PRO A 201 10.92 15.88 -18.30
CA PRO A 201 10.00 16.93 -18.73
C PRO A 201 9.67 16.72 -20.20
N GLU A 202 8.39 16.53 -20.52
CA GLU A 202 7.91 16.30 -21.88
C GLU A 202 8.59 17.33 -22.80
N GLU A 203 9.44 16.85 -23.71
CA GLU A 203 10.01 17.75 -24.71
C GLU A 203 8.83 18.39 -25.45
N PRO A 204 8.84 19.73 -25.61
CA PRO A 204 7.74 20.40 -26.26
C PRO A 204 7.62 19.85 -27.67
N VAL A 205 6.42 19.37 -28.00
CA VAL A 205 6.08 18.83 -29.32
C VAL A 205 6.33 19.94 -30.35
N GLU A 206 7.47 19.87 -31.04
CA GLU A 206 7.79 20.79 -32.13
C GLU A 206 6.88 20.49 -33.33
N GLY A 207 5.99 21.45 -33.62
CA GLY A 207 5.56 21.79 -34.98
C GLY A 207 4.55 20.84 -35.64
N GLU A 208 3.27 21.14 -35.49
CA GLU A 208 2.33 20.89 -36.60
C GLU A 208 2.73 21.81 -37.76
N GLU A 209 3.28 21.22 -38.82
CA GLU A 209 3.49 21.91 -40.10
C GLU A 209 2.12 22.37 -40.62
N GLU A 210 1.87 23.68 -40.60
CA GLU A 210 0.79 24.29 -41.36
C GLU A 210 1.01 23.99 -42.86
N THR A 211 0.17 23.13 -43.43
CA THR A 211 0.06 22.97 -44.88
C THR A 211 -0.41 24.29 -45.49
N PRO A 212 0.24 24.83 -46.53
CA PRO A 212 -0.26 26.02 -47.19
C PRO A 212 -1.56 25.70 -47.95
N VAL A 213 -2.59 26.49 -47.70
CA VAL A 213 -3.81 26.52 -48.49
C VAL A 213 -3.45 26.98 -49.91
N GLU A 214 -3.66 26.11 -50.91
CA GLU A 214 -3.58 26.49 -52.32
C GLU A 214 -4.63 27.58 -52.60
N GLU A 215 -4.16 28.73 -53.08
CA GLU A 215 -4.98 29.85 -53.54
C GLU A 215 -5.58 29.49 -54.90
N ASP A 216 -6.87 29.18 -54.92
CA ASP A 216 -7.66 29.02 -56.14
C ASP A 216 -7.60 30.30 -56.98
N ALA A 217 -6.92 30.22 -58.13
CA ALA A 217 -7.02 31.20 -59.19
C ALA A 217 -8.25 30.88 -60.07
N ASP A 218 -9.30 31.69 -59.95
CA ASP A 218 -10.35 31.76 -60.98
C ASP A 218 -10.88 33.20 -61.13
N GLY A 219 -10.89 33.70 -62.38
CA GLY A 219 -11.68 34.87 -62.82
C GLY A 219 -10.96 36.19 -63.04
#